data_AF-A0A948YE61-F1
#
_entry.id   AF-A0A948YE61-F1
#
_cell.length_a   1.000
_cell.length_b   1.000
_cell.length_c   1.000
_cell.angle_alpha   90.00
_cell.angle_beta   90.00
_cell.angle_gamma   90.00
#
_symmetry.space_group_name_H-M   'P 1'
#
loop_
_entity.id
_entity.type
_entity.pdbx_description
1 polymer ?
#
loop_
_entity_poly.entity_id
_entity_poly.type
_entity_poly.pdbx_seq_one_letter_code
_entity_poly.pdbx_strand_id
1 'polypeptide(L)'
;MSDIRYDRIRDTHVIVSPERLHRPDRNIQFRNRRKVERICPFCEGNEKMTPPEIYAKRSSASFANEKGWHTRVVPNLYKAVQIETPHKHHFGLFEHWKGFGAHEVIIDTPQHYTSMTQWSDEDAIHWLQTLASRVRDLRNDHRITYISLFKNEGELAGATQLHSHTQLIGLPLVPKDIRDEYQRSYEHYKHNKSSLFEEIITHEEEEGVRVIDTNALFTAYCPYASAYPFEIIISSKKALGQIDTLSEKSIETLAPLLLSTLRKLKVQLGYLDFNLVLSTPPLQEGSVEHELLCFIDQSHRFSIRIMPRIYKFGGFEKSTGVIINPVSPELAAKLLRETKDA
;
A
#
# COMPACT_ATOMS: atom_id res chain seq x y z
N MET A 1 -13.05 9.95 -26.58
CA MET A 1 -14.22 9.17 -26.14
C MET A 1 -13.96 8.62 -24.75
N SER A 2 -14.93 8.75 -23.85
CA SER A 2 -14.87 8.23 -22.49
C SER A 2 -15.45 6.83 -22.41
N ASP A 3 -14.85 5.97 -21.60
CA ASP A 3 -15.32 4.60 -21.34
C ASP A 3 -15.65 4.42 -19.86
N ILE A 4 -16.64 3.57 -19.56
CA ILE A 4 -16.93 3.13 -18.19
C ILE A 4 -16.42 1.70 -18.06
N ARG A 5 -15.48 1.48 -17.14
CA ARG A 5 -14.80 0.20 -16.94
C ARG A 5 -15.16 -0.38 -15.57
N TYR A 6 -15.39 -1.68 -15.53
CA TYR A 6 -15.71 -2.41 -14.30
C TYR A 6 -14.44 -3.00 -13.67
N ASP A 7 -14.20 -2.70 -12.39
CA ASP A 7 -13.16 -3.34 -11.56
C ASP A 7 -13.75 -4.61 -10.94
N ARG A 8 -13.37 -5.77 -11.49
CA ARG A 8 -13.85 -7.08 -11.02
C ARG A 8 -13.41 -7.42 -9.59
N ILE A 9 -12.31 -6.85 -9.11
CA ILE A 9 -11.79 -7.11 -7.77
C ILE A 9 -12.61 -6.30 -6.76
N ARG A 10 -12.81 -5.02 -7.04
CA ARG A 10 -13.47 -4.07 -6.12
C ARG A 10 -14.98 -3.98 -6.28
N ASP A 11 -15.53 -4.57 -7.33
CA ASP A 11 -16.96 -4.52 -7.66
C ASP A 11 -17.44 -3.06 -7.77
N THR A 12 -16.75 -2.28 -8.60
CA THR A 12 -17.06 -0.87 -8.83
C THR A 12 -16.77 -0.47 -10.26
N HIS A 13 -17.21 0.73 -10.64
CA HIS A 13 -16.99 1.29 -11.97
C HIS A 13 -16.07 2.51 -11.91
N VAL A 14 -15.27 2.67 -12.96
CA VAL A 14 -14.40 3.84 -13.17
C VAL A 14 -14.69 4.43 -14.54
N ILE A 15 -14.82 5.75 -14.59
CA ILE A 15 -14.98 6.49 -15.84
C ILE A 15 -13.60 6.92 -16.32
N VAL A 16 -13.12 6.36 -17.43
CA VAL A 16 -11.88 6.78 -18.08
C VAL A 16 -12.22 7.86 -19.11
N SER A 17 -11.75 9.09 -18.89
CA SER A 17 -12.14 10.27 -19.70
C SER A 17 -10.94 11.13 -20.10
N PRO A 18 -10.22 10.77 -21.19
CA PRO A 18 -9.02 11.49 -21.64
C PRO A 18 -9.24 12.98 -21.93
N GLU A 19 -10.43 13.37 -22.40
CA GLU A 19 -10.77 14.76 -22.73
C GLU A 19 -10.70 15.70 -21.52
N ARG A 20 -10.76 15.16 -20.29
CA ARG A 20 -10.58 15.96 -19.07
C ARG A 20 -9.16 16.45 -18.83
N LEU A 21 -8.15 15.89 -19.51
CA LEU A 21 -6.76 16.39 -19.49
C LEU A 21 -6.65 17.82 -20.04
N HIS A 22 -7.56 18.22 -20.94
CA HIS A 22 -7.51 19.53 -21.60
C HIS A 22 -8.29 20.63 -20.86
N ARG A 23 -8.84 20.34 -19.68
CA ARG A 23 -9.57 21.35 -18.91
C ARG A 23 -8.56 22.42 -18.45
N PRO A 24 -8.83 23.72 -18.64
CA PRO A 24 -7.95 24.79 -18.18
C PRO A 24 -7.63 24.62 -16.70
N ASP A 25 -6.35 24.40 -16.39
CA ASP A 25 -5.90 24.09 -15.05
C ASP A 25 -6.30 25.20 -14.07
N ARG A 26 -6.99 24.83 -12.99
CA ARG A 26 -6.70 25.47 -11.71
C ARG A 26 -5.32 24.97 -11.32
N ASN A 27 -4.30 25.69 -11.81
CA ASN A 27 -2.89 25.54 -11.48
C ASN A 27 -2.65 24.52 -10.37
N ILE A 28 -2.15 23.32 -10.73
CA ILE A 28 -1.40 22.50 -9.78
C ILE A 28 -0.16 23.36 -9.45
N GLN A 29 -0.34 24.32 -8.55
CA GLN A 29 0.76 25.09 -8.00
C GLN A 29 1.63 24.05 -7.32
N PHE A 30 2.75 23.71 -7.95
CA PHE A 30 3.88 23.04 -7.33
C PHE A 30 4.31 23.93 -6.15
N ARG A 31 3.64 23.77 -5.01
CA ARG A 31 3.89 24.55 -3.81
C ARG A 31 5.25 24.13 -3.29
N ASN A 32 6.04 25.15 -2.95
CA ASN A 32 7.39 25.05 -2.41
C ASN A 32 7.54 23.85 -1.48
N ARG A 33 8.52 22.98 -1.78
CA ARG A 33 9.00 21.93 -0.89
C ARG A 33 9.08 22.50 0.52
N ARG A 34 8.37 21.89 1.48
CA ARG A 34 8.54 22.26 2.90
C ARG A 34 10.04 22.27 3.20
N LYS A 35 10.51 23.32 3.86
CA LYS A 35 11.90 23.35 4.34
C LYS A 35 12.07 22.15 5.26
N VAL A 36 13.08 21.33 4.97
CA VAL A 36 13.52 20.26 5.85
C VAL A 36 13.69 20.88 7.24
N GLU A 37 12.93 20.40 8.22
CA GLU A 37 13.09 20.84 9.60
C GLU A 37 14.53 20.55 10.02
N ARG A 38 15.18 21.51 10.70
CA ARG A 38 16.59 21.36 11.12
C ARG A 38 16.80 20.14 12.03
N ILE A 39 15.75 19.63 12.67
CA ILE A 39 15.76 18.48 13.57
C ILE A 39 14.57 17.59 13.22
N CYS A 40 14.82 16.36 12.80
CA CYS A 40 13.79 15.37 12.51
C CYS A 40 13.81 14.26 13.58
N PRO A 41 12.68 13.95 14.26
CA PRO A 41 12.62 12.90 15.28
C PRO A 41 12.88 11.48 14.73
N PHE A 42 12.73 11.28 13.41
CA PHE A 42 12.93 9.98 12.76
C PHE A 42 14.36 9.77 12.26
N CYS A 43 15.21 10.80 12.29
CA CYS A 43 16.62 10.62 11.99
C CYS A 43 17.32 9.79 13.06
N GLU A 44 18.29 8.99 12.63
CA GLU A 44 19.19 8.30 13.52
C GLU A 44 19.94 9.29 14.44
N GLY A 45 20.05 8.95 15.72
CA GLY A 45 20.58 9.84 16.77
C GLY A 45 19.51 10.62 17.54
N ASN A 46 18.28 10.67 17.02
CA ASN A 46 17.15 11.33 17.65
C ASN A 46 16.13 10.34 18.24
N GLU A 47 16.55 9.10 18.54
CA GLU A 47 15.71 8.01 19.09
C GLU A 47 14.88 8.47 20.30
N LYS A 48 15.45 9.32 21.15
CA LYS A 48 14.80 9.87 22.36
C LYS A 48 13.61 10.79 22.08
N MET A 49 13.44 11.24 20.83
CA MET A 49 12.31 12.08 20.41
C MET A 49 11.09 11.26 19.95
N THR A 50 11.22 9.93 19.87
CA THR A 50 10.12 9.01 19.59
C THR A 50 9.80 8.17 20.83
N PRO A 51 8.58 7.59 20.94
CA PRO A 51 8.32 6.58 21.96
C PRO A 51 9.27 5.38 21.80
N PRO A 52 9.46 4.56 22.86
CA PRO A 52 10.33 3.41 22.80
C PRO A 52 9.98 2.49 21.63
N GLU A 53 11.01 2.00 20.94
CA GLU A 53 10.83 1.08 19.83
C GLU A 53 10.14 -0.23 20.26
N ILE A 54 9.24 -0.70 19.41
CA ILE A 54 8.60 -2.03 19.50
C ILE A 54 9.49 -3.07 18.82
N TYR A 55 10.09 -2.68 17.69
CA TYR A 55 10.92 -3.54 16.86
C TYR A 55 11.90 -2.67 16.07
N ALA A 56 13.08 -3.21 15.76
CA ALA A 56 14.00 -2.60 14.80
C ALA A 56 14.76 -3.69 14.06
N LYS A 57 14.87 -3.56 12.74
CA LYS A 57 15.84 -4.34 11.98
C LYS A 57 17.19 -3.65 12.12
N ARG A 58 18.16 -4.32 12.73
CA ARG A 58 19.39 -3.69 13.19
C ARG A 58 20.61 -4.56 12.96
N SER A 59 21.78 -3.92 12.97
CA SER A 59 23.06 -4.63 13.04
C SER A 59 23.23 -5.27 14.42
N SER A 60 23.94 -6.41 14.49
CA SER A 60 24.08 -7.23 15.71
C SER A 60 24.76 -6.52 16.88
N ALA A 61 25.54 -5.46 16.62
CA ALA A 61 26.28 -4.71 17.64
C ALA A 61 25.52 -3.50 18.22
N SER A 62 24.26 -3.28 17.82
CA SER A 62 23.47 -2.11 18.22
C SER A 62 22.43 -2.40 19.30
N PHE A 63 22.06 -1.37 20.08
CA PHE A 63 21.11 -1.46 21.19
C PHE A 63 19.77 -0.80 20.87
N ALA A 64 18.71 -1.27 21.54
CA ALA A 64 17.36 -0.72 21.40
C ALA A 64 17.32 0.78 21.75
N ASN A 65 16.61 1.58 20.96
CA ASN A 65 16.53 3.04 21.12
C ASN A 65 17.90 3.75 21.02
N GLU A 66 18.84 3.14 20.30
CA GLU A 66 20.12 3.74 19.91
C GLU A 66 20.33 3.62 18.39
N LYS A 67 21.46 4.16 17.90
CA LYS A 67 21.89 4.09 16.49
C LYS A 67 22.19 2.65 16.04
N GLY A 68 22.29 2.44 14.73
CA GLY A 68 22.69 1.16 14.12
C GLY A 68 21.52 0.31 13.62
N TRP A 69 20.34 0.92 13.47
CA TRP A 69 19.14 0.33 12.88
C TRP A 69 19.02 0.68 11.39
N HIS A 70 18.47 -0.24 10.60
CA HIS A 70 18.10 -0.04 9.20
C HIS A 70 16.63 0.38 9.06
N THR A 71 15.77 -0.17 9.91
CA THR A 71 14.38 0.25 10.08
C THR A 71 14.04 0.27 11.56
N ARG A 72 13.10 1.12 11.96
CA ARG A 72 12.64 1.20 13.36
C ARG A 72 11.14 1.34 13.43
N VAL A 73 10.50 0.56 14.30
CA VAL A 73 9.06 0.58 14.51
C VAL A 73 8.79 1.12 15.90
N VAL A 74 7.99 2.18 15.97
CA VAL A 74 7.60 2.84 17.21
C VAL A 74 6.08 2.95 17.27
N PRO A 75 5.47 2.99 18.47
CA PRO A 75 4.09 3.40 18.60
C PRO A 75 3.93 4.81 18.01
N ASN A 76 2.84 5.07 17.29
CA ASN A 76 2.54 6.44 16.88
C ASN A 76 2.37 7.32 18.13
N LEU A 77 2.90 8.54 18.14
CA LEU A 77 2.74 9.47 19.26
C LEU A 77 1.28 9.97 19.36
N TYR A 78 0.63 10.15 18.21
CA TYR A 78 -0.75 10.60 18.08
C TYR A 78 -1.65 9.42 17.65
N LYS A 79 -1.75 8.42 18.52
CA LYS A 79 -2.45 7.15 18.25
C LYS A 79 -3.94 7.37 17.95
N ALA A 80 -4.45 6.76 16.87
CA ALA A 80 -5.89 6.68 16.60
C ALA A 80 -6.54 5.52 17.39
N VAL A 81 -5.76 4.47 17.66
CA VAL A 81 -6.12 3.28 18.43
C VAL A 81 -4.94 2.82 19.29
N GLN A 82 -5.20 2.15 20.41
CA GLN A 82 -4.17 1.72 21.38
C GLN A 82 -4.39 0.29 21.86
N ILE A 83 -3.31 -0.49 21.96
CA ILE A 83 -3.38 -1.93 22.26
C ILE A 83 -3.72 -2.21 23.73
N GLU A 84 -3.44 -1.25 24.59
CA GLU A 84 -3.74 -1.26 26.02
C GLU A 84 -5.22 -0.93 26.30
N THR A 85 -5.94 -0.36 25.34
CA THR A 85 -7.37 -0.05 25.49
C THR A 85 -8.17 -1.36 25.62
N PRO A 86 -9.16 -1.46 26.53
CA PRO A 86 -9.97 -2.66 26.63
C PRO A 86 -10.67 -2.99 25.31
N HIS A 87 -10.52 -4.23 24.84
CA HIS A 87 -11.26 -4.77 23.71
C HIS A 87 -12.72 -4.99 24.11
N LYS A 88 -13.52 -3.93 24.04
CA LYS A 88 -14.94 -3.93 24.41
C LYS A 88 -15.78 -3.37 23.28
N HIS A 89 -16.77 -4.18 22.91
CA HIS A 89 -17.74 -3.85 21.88
C HIS A 89 -19.12 -3.65 22.51
N HIS A 90 -19.75 -2.51 22.21
CA HIS A 90 -21.10 -2.19 22.66
C HIS A 90 -22.07 -2.29 21.48
N PHE A 91 -22.96 -3.29 21.54
CA PHE A 91 -23.97 -3.55 20.53
C PHE A 91 -25.22 -2.68 20.72
N GLY A 92 -25.92 -2.38 19.63
CA GLY A 92 -27.19 -1.65 19.62
C GLY A 92 -27.35 -0.80 18.36
N LEU A 93 -28.33 0.10 18.35
CA LEU A 93 -28.54 1.03 17.23
C LEU A 93 -27.36 2.00 17.04
N PHE A 94 -26.64 2.30 18.12
CA PHE A 94 -25.43 3.12 18.13
C PHE A 94 -24.24 2.26 18.58
N GLU A 95 -23.89 1.31 17.72
CA GLU A 95 -22.77 0.40 17.92
C GLU A 95 -21.45 1.18 18.01
N HIS A 96 -20.61 0.84 19.00
CA HIS A 96 -19.27 1.40 19.09
C HIS A 96 -18.28 0.48 19.78
N TRP A 97 -17.02 0.62 19.38
CA TRP A 97 -15.85 0.01 20.00
C TRP A 97 -15.14 1.05 20.87
N LYS A 98 -14.51 0.61 21.96
CA LYS A 98 -13.40 1.40 22.50
C LYS A 98 -12.28 1.45 21.45
N GLY A 99 -11.44 2.49 21.49
CA GLY A 99 -10.33 2.71 20.54
C GLY A 99 -9.18 1.71 20.68
N PHE A 100 -9.50 0.41 20.75
CA PHE A 100 -8.56 -0.69 20.77
C PHE A 100 -7.97 -0.93 19.38
N GLY A 101 -6.67 -1.19 19.33
CA GLY A 101 -5.94 -1.53 18.11
C GLY A 101 -4.47 -1.12 18.17
N ALA A 102 -3.67 -1.57 17.21
CA ALA A 102 -2.27 -1.17 17.10
C ALA A 102 -2.17 0.06 16.17
N HIS A 103 -1.43 1.09 16.57
CA HIS A 103 -1.06 2.18 15.66
C HIS A 103 0.45 2.41 15.74
N GLU A 104 1.15 1.94 14.72
CA GLU A 104 2.60 1.93 14.65
C GLU A 104 3.09 2.80 13.48
N VAL A 105 4.25 3.44 13.69
CA VAL A 105 5.02 4.12 12.65
C VAL A 105 6.27 3.29 12.39
N ILE A 106 6.44 2.88 11.14
CA ILE A 106 7.67 2.28 10.64
C ILE A 106 8.49 3.42 10.04
N ILE A 107 9.60 3.74 10.70
CA ILE A 107 10.63 4.61 10.17
C ILE A 107 11.44 3.77 9.19
N ASP A 108 11.31 4.09 7.91
CA ASP A 108 11.70 3.18 6.83
C ASP A 108 13.22 3.09 6.63
N THR A 109 13.97 4.09 7.11
CA THR A 109 15.40 4.25 6.88
C THR A 109 16.00 5.22 7.91
N PRO A 110 17.25 5.07 8.36
CA PRO A 110 17.93 6.06 9.20
C PRO A 110 18.28 7.35 8.44
N GLN A 111 18.46 7.28 7.12
CA GLN A 111 18.73 8.43 6.28
C GLN A 111 17.48 9.31 6.16
N HIS A 112 17.68 10.63 6.14
CA HIS A 112 16.59 11.59 5.95
C HIS A 112 16.16 11.68 4.47
N TYR A 113 15.79 10.55 3.88
CA TYR A 113 15.18 10.52 2.56
C TYR A 113 13.76 11.06 2.66
N THR A 114 13.43 11.96 1.73
CA THR A 114 12.08 12.51 1.60
C THR A 114 11.25 11.78 0.56
N SER A 115 11.86 10.81 -0.14
CA SER A 115 11.18 9.98 -1.12
C SER A 115 11.76 8.58 -1.19
N MET A 116 10.88 7.58 -1.30
CA MET A 116 11.21 6.18 -1.53
C MET A 116 12.01 5.97 -2.83
N THR A 117 11.91 6.89 -3.79
CA THR A 117 12.71 6.86 -5.03
C THR A 117 14.22 7.03 -4.81
N GLN A 118 14.63 7.49 -3.62
CA GLN A 118 16.04 7.68 -3.24
C GLN A 118 16.65 6.45 -2.56
N TRP A 119 15.83 5.43 -2.27
CA TRP A 119 16.27 4.25 -1.55
C TRP A 119 17.18 3.37 -2.40
N SER A 120 18.09 2.68 -1.73
CA SER A 120 18.79 1.53 -2.29
C SER A 120 17.88 0.29 -2.28
N ASP A 121 18.23 -0.71 -3.07
CA ASP A 121 17.49 -1.99 -3.07
C ASP A 121 17.56 -2.66 -1.69
N GLU A 122 18.68 -2.53 -0.98
CA GLU A 122 18.85 -3.02 0.39
C GLU A 122 17.90 -2.34 1.39
N ASP A 123 17.72 -1.01 1.29
CA ASP A 123 16.75 -0.29 2.13
C ASP A 123 15.33 -0.80 1.90
N ALA A 124 14.94 -1.03 0.64
CA ALA A 124 13.63 -1.58 0.30
C ALA A 124 13.44 -3.03 0.80
N ILE A 125 14.50 -3.85 0.76
CA ILE A 125 14.50 -5.21 1.32
C ILE A 125 14.30 -5.15 2.85
N HIS A 126 15.07 -4.31 3.55
CA HIS A 126 14.95 -4.13 4.99
C HIS A 126 13.56 -3.64 5.40
N TRP A 127 13.00 -2.72 4.63
CA TRP A 127 11.63 -2.24 4.79
C TRP A 127 10.60 -3.36 4.64
N LEU A 128 10.61 -4.12 3.54
CA LEU A 128 9.68 -5.24 3.30
C LEU A 128 9.78 -6.32 4.39
N GLN A 129 11.00 -6.68 4.81
CA GLN A 129 11.22 -7.64 5.89
C GLN A 129 10.67 -7.14 7.23
N THR A 130 10.77 -5.84 7.48
CA THR A 130 10.21 -5.21 8.69
C THR A 130 8.69 -5.27 8.68
N LEU A 131 8.06 -4.94 7.55
CA LEU A 131 6.61 -5.05 7.40
C LEU A 131 6.13 -6.49 7.61
N ALA A 132 6.79 -7.47 6.97
CA ALA A 132 6.49 -8.89 7.16
C ALA A 132 6.61 -9.31 8.63
N SER A 133 7.65 -8.84 9.32
CA SER A 133 7.88 -9.15 10.75
C SER A 133 6.80 -8.54 11.64
N ARG A 134 6.39 -7.30 11.39
CA ARG A 134 5.32 -6.64 12.17
C ARG A 134 3.96 -7.28 11.96
N VAL A 135 3.61 -7.64 10.72
CA VAL A 135 2.36 -8.37 10.44
C VAL A 135 2.36 -9.72 11.15
N ARG A 136 3.47 -10.47 11.09
CA ARG A 136 3.60 -11.77 11.76
C ARG A 136 3.47 -11.65 13.28
N ASP A 137 4.05 -10.63 13.88
CA ASP A 137 3.96 -10.38 15.32
C ASP A 137 2.53 -10.05 15.74
N LEU A 138 1.90 -9.08 15.08
CA LEU A 138 0.54 -8.63 15.41
C LEU A 138 -0.53 -9.69 15.11
N ARG A 139 -0.27 -10.63 14.21
CA ARG A 139 -1.15 -11.79 13.97
C ARG A 139 -1.34 -12.64 15.23
N ASN A 140 -0.37 -12.66 16.15
CA ASN A 140 -0.49 -13.41 17.41
C ASN A 140 -1.48 -12.78 18.40
N ASP A 141 -1.88 -11.51 18.20
CA ASP A 141 -2.97 -10.91 18.97
C ASP A 141 -4.31 -11.15 18.27
N HIS A 142 -5.04 -12.19 18.69
CA HIS A 142 -6.30 -12.59 18.09
C HIS A 142 -7.44 -11.56 18.23
N ARG A 143 -7.22 -10.47 18.98
CA ARG A 143 -8.16 -9.34 19.03
C ARG A 143 -8.04 -8.44 17.79
N ILE A 144 -6.92 -8.52 17.06
CA ILE A 144 -6.69 -7.78 15.81
C ILE A 144 -7.15 -8.65 14.64
N THR A 145 -8.21 -8.23 13.96
CA THR A 145 -8.81 -8.98 12.85
C THR A 145 -8.31 -8.51 11.49
N TYR A 146 -7.79 -7.29 11.39
CA TYR A 146 -7.26 -6.72 10.15
C TYR A 146 -6.11 -5.76 10.43
N ILE A 147 -5.12 -5.74 9.54
CA ILE A 147 -4.00 -4.79 9.58
C ILE A 147 -4.01 -3.96 8.30
N SER A 148 -4.13 -2.65 8.41
CA SER A 148 -3.91 -1.72 7.30
C SER A 148 -2.44 -1.31 7.26
N LEU A 149 -1.76 -1.62 6.16
CA LEU A 149 -0.36 -1.27 5.89
C LEU A 149 -0.32 -0.24 4.75
N PHE A 150 0.05 0.99 5.07
CA PHE A 150 0.02 2.08 4.09
C PHE A 150 1.13 3.11 4.29
N LYS A 151 1.51 3.75 3.19
CA LYS A 151 2.49 4.83 3.13
C LYS A 151 1.86 6.03 2.45
N ASN A 152 2.10 7.20 3.03
CA ASN A 152 1.75 8.48 2.45
C ASN A 152 3.06 9.21 2.13
N GLU A 153 3.36 9.42 0.85
CA GLU A 153 4.54 10.15 0.42
C GLU A 153 4.11 11.47 -0.23
N GLY A 154 4.57 12.58 0.35
CA GLY A 154 4.27 13.92 -0.13
C GLY A 154 3.00 14.55 0.44
N GLU A 155 2.90 15.87 0.28
CA GLU A 155 1.87 16.68 0.94
C GLU A 155 0.46 16.40 0.39
N LEU A 156 0.32 16.19 -0.93
CA LEU A 156 -0.97 15.86 -1.55
C LEU A 156 -1.48 14.46 -1.17
N ALA A 157 -0.58 13.58 -0.72
CA ALA A 157 -0.91 12.26 -0.20
C ALA A 157 -1.23 12.27 1.31
N GLY A 158 -1.08 13.41 1.99
CA GLY A 158 -1.36 13.56 3.42
C GLY A 158 -0.16 13.26 4.32
N ALA A 159 1.07 13.25 3.80
CA ALA A 159 2.26 13.13 4.64
C ALA A 159 2.44 14.37 5.52
N THR A 160 2.52 14.15 6.83
CA THR A 160 2.79 15.23 7.81
C THR A 160 4.27 15.37 8.10
N GLN A 161 5.01 14.25 8.08
CA GLN A 161 6.45 14.19 8.27
C GLN A 161 7.18 13.93 6.95
N LEU A 162 8.26 14.69 6.70
CA LEU A 162 9.04 14.58 5.46
C LEU A 162 9.90 13.32 5.40
N HIS A 163 10.40 12.86 6.54
CA HIS A 163 11.20 11.63 6.62
C HIS A 163 10.37 10.43 6.18
N SER A 164 10.92 9.59 5.31
CA SER A 164 10.23 8.44 4.77
C SER A 164 9.77 7.47 5.86
N HIS A 165 8.45 7.33 6.00
CA HIS A 165 7.84 6.41 6.95
C HIS A 165 6.62 5.73 6.34
N THR A 166 6.31 4.55 6.87
CA THR A 166 5.09 3.77 6.63
C THR A 166 4.30 3.70 7.94
N GLN A 167 2.99 3.57 7.85
CA GLN A 167 2.11 3.39 9.00
C GLN A 167 1.43 2.03 8.95
N LEU A 168 1.21 1.47 10.13
CA LEU A 168 0.49 0.23 10.33
C LEU A 168 -0.62 0.49 11.36
N ILE A 169 -1.86 0.20 10.97
CA ILE A 169 -3.02 0.26 11.87
C ILE A 169 -3.67 -1.11 11.96
N GLY A 170 -3.60 -1.75 13.13
CA GLY A 170 -4.32 -2.97 13.47
C GLY A 170 -5.69 -2.66 14.07
N LEU A 171 -6.74 -3.27 13.53
CA LEU A 171 -8.14 -3.04 13.92
C LEU A 171 -8.81 -4.32 14.42
N PRO A 172 -9.78 -4.22 15.35
CA PRO A 172 -10.63 -5.34 15.76
C PRO A 172 -11.81 -5.62 14.81
N LEU A 173 -11.82 -4.97 13.64
CA LEU A 173 -12.82 -5.19 12.59
C LEU A 173 -12.16 -5.21 11.22
N VAL A 174 -12.76 -5.94 10.27
CA VAL A 174 -12.38 -5.88 8.85
C VAL A 174 -13.21 -4.79 8.15
N PRO A 175 -12.58 -3.79 7.51
CA PRO A 175 -13.30 -2.77 6.74
C PRO A 175 -14.18 -3.41 5.65
N LYS A 176 -15.36 -2.82 5.40
CA LYS A 176 -16.36 -3.38 4.46
C LYS A 176 -15.77 -3.71 3.08
N ASP A 177 -15.10 -2.75 2.46
CA ASP A 177 -14.58 -2.94 1.09
C ASP A 177 -13.54 -4.06 1.02
N ILE A 178 -12.71 -4.19 2.07
CA ILE A 178 -11.72 -5.27 2.18
C ILE A 178 -12.43 -6.62 2.35
N ARG A 179 -13.40 -6.70 3.27
CA ARG A 179 -14.18 -7.93 3.48
C ARG A 179 -14.83 -8.39 2.18
N ASP A 180 -15.49 -7.48 1.48
CA ASP A 180 -16.22 -7.80 0.25
C ASP A 180 -15.26 -8.21 -0.89
N GLU A 181 -14.08 -7.58 -0.99
CA GLU A 181 -13.03 -7.96 -1.95
C GLU A 181 -12.54 -9.40 -1.72
N TYR A 182 -12.18 -9.74 -0.48
CA TYR A 182 -11.73 -11.09 -0.14
C TYR A 182 -12.84 -12.12 -0.31
N GLN A 183 -14.07 -11.80 0.08
CA GLN A 183 -15.22 -12.69 -0.10
C GLN A 183 -15.47 -13.00 -1.58
N ARG A 184 -15.50 -11.99 -2.46
CA ARG A 184 -15.66 -12.20 -3.91
C ARG A 184 -14.54 -13.06 -4.49
N SER A 185 -13.30 -12.79 -4.10
CA SER A 185 -12.14 -13.55 -4.55
C SER A 185 -12.25 -15.02 -4.15
N TYR A 186 -12.69 -15.27 -2.92
CA TYR A 186 -12.89 -16.60 -2.38
C TYR A 186 -14.06 -17.35 -3.06
N GLU A 187 -15.20 -16.68 -3.25
CA GLU A 187 -16.35 -17.24 -3.96
C GLU A 187 -16.00 -17.61 -5.41
N HIS A 188 -15.28 -16.75 -6.12
CA HIS A 188 -14.81 -17.05 -7.48
C HIS A 188 -13.91 -18.31 -7.49
N TYR A 189 -12.98 -18.40 -6.54
CA TYR A 189 -12.12 -19.58 -6.39
C TYR A 189 -12.93 -20.86 -6.07
N LYS A 190 -13.95 -20.76 -5.23
CA LYS A 190 -14.80 -21.91 -4.86
C LYS A 190 -15.50 -22.52 -6.08
N HIS A 191 -16.02 -21.66 -6.96
CA HIS A 191 -16.75 -22.05 -8.17
C HIS A 191 -15.83 -22.48 -9.33
N ASN A 192 -14.77 -21.72 -9.62
CA ASN A 192 -13.94 -21.93 -10.82
C ASN A 192 -12.66 -22.74 -10.57
N LYS A 193 -12.28 -22.92 -9.30
CA LYS A 193 -10.99 -23.51 -8.87
C LYS A 193 -9.75 -22.75 -9.36
N SER A 194 -9.93 -21.52 -9.84
CA SER A 194 -8.92 -20.56 -10.25
C SER A 194 -9.09 -19.25 -9.48
N SER A 195 -8.00 -18.52 -9.21
CA SER A 195 -8.08 -17.21 -8.58
C SER A 195 -8.47 -16.15 -9.60
N LEU A 196 -9.39 -15.26 -9.23
CA LEU A 196 -9.74 -14.08 -10.05
C LEU A 196 -8.51 -13.21 -10.33
N PHE A 197 -7.61 -13.06 -9.36
CA PHE A 197 -6.38 -12.29 -9.52
C PHE A 197 -5.41 -12.95 -10.49
N GLU A 198 -5.29 -14.28 -10.44
CA GLU A 198 -4.44 -15.02 -11.38
C GLU A 198 -4.95 -14.87 -12.82
N GLU A 199 -6.25 -15.04 -13.04
CA GLU A 199 -6.86 -14.84 -14.37
C GLU A 199 -6.58 -13.43 -14.91
N ILE A 200 -6.72 -12.40 -14.06
CA ILE A 200 -6.42 -11.02 -14.44
C ILE A 200 -4.93 -10.85 -14.79
N ILE A 201 -4.02 -11.34 -13.94
CA ILE A 201 -2.58 -11.20 -14.17
C ILE A 201 -2.16 -11.93 -15.44
N THR A 202 -2.61 -13.17 -15.64
CA THR A 202 -2.34 -13.95 -16.85
C THR A 202 -2.82 -13.20 -18.10
N HIS A 203 -4.05 -12.68 -18.08
CA HIS A 203 -4.57 -11.92 -19.20
C HIS A 203 -3.78 -10.62 -19.46
N GLU A 204 -3.39 -9.90 -18.41
CA GLU A 204 -2.55 -8.69 -18.56
C GLU A 204 -1.17 -9.02 -19.15
N GLU A 205 -0.57 -10.16 -18.77
CA GLU A 205 0.70 -10.63 -19.32
C GLU A 205 0.61 -11.10 -20.78
N GLU A 206 -0.47 -11.80 -21.15
CA GLU A 206 -0.73 -12.26 -22.52
C GLU A 206 -0.90 -11.08 -23.49
N GLU A 207 -1.68 -10.08 -23.11
CA GLU A 207 -1.92 -8.89 -23.93
C GLU A 207 -0.72 -7.93 -23.90
N GLY A 208 -0.03 -7.82 -22.76
CA GLY A 208 1.14 -6.95 -22.57
C GLY A 208 0.85 -5.44 -22.63
N VAL A 209 -0.38 -5.03 -22.97
CA VAL A 209 -0.74 -3.63 -23.22
C VAL A 209 -0.56 -2.76 -21.97
N ARG A 210 -0.94 -3.26 -20.79
CA ARG A 210 -0.90 -2.52 -19.51
C ARG A 210 0.22 -2.95 -18.56
N VAL A 211 1.03 -3.93 -18.92
CA VAL A 211 2.20 -4.37 -18.14
C VAL A 211 3.31 -3.32 -18.25
N ILE A 212 3.88 -2.90 -17.12
CA ILE A 212 4.97 -1.94 -17.07
C ILE A 212 6.31 -2.67 -17.04
N ASP A 213 6.42 -3.64 -16.13
CA ASP A 213 7.62 -4.44 -15.95
C ASP A 213 7.26 -5.74 -15.23
N THR A 214 8.09 -6.76 -15.37
CA THR A 214 7.82 -8.07 -14.78
C THR A 214 9.12 -8.81 -14.49
N ASN A 215 9.07 -9.69 -13.50
CA ASN A 215 10.18 -10.60 -13.19
C ASN A 215 9.65 -12.03 -13.00
N ALA A 216 10.45 -12.92 -12.41
CA ALA A 216 10.06 -14.32 -12.25
C ALA A 216 8.87 -14.54 -11.29
N LEU A 217 8.59 -13.60 -10.37
CA LEU A 217 7.62 -13.78 -9.28
C LEU A 217 6.52 -12.72 -9.24
N PHE A 218 6.75 -11.54 -9.81
CA PHE A 218 5.86 -10.39 -9.72
C PHE A 218 5.68 -9.67 -11.06
N THR A 219 4.54 -9.01 -11.21
CA THR A 219 4.19 -8.19 -12.38
C THR A 219 3.69 -6.84 -11.92
N ALA A 220 4.29 -5.77 -12.44
CA ALA A 220 3.84 -4.40 -12.28
C ALA A 220 2.99 -4.01 -13.50
N TYR A 221 1.74 -3.60 -13.27
CA TYR A 221 0.82 -3.24 -14.36
C TYR A 221 -0.15 -2.13 -13.94
N CYS A 222 -0.68 -1.40 -14.92
CA CYS A 222 -1.78 -0.45 -14.69
C CYS A 222 -3.12 -1.22 -14.75
N PRO A 223 -3.93 -1.27 -13.68
CA PRO A 223 -5.18 -2.03 -13.71
C PRO A 223 -6.14 -1.52 -14.78
N TYR A 224 -6.86 -2.42 -15.46
CA TYR A 224 -7.82 -2.08 -16.53
C TYR A 224 -8.82 -0.98 -16.13
N ALA A 225 -9.31 -1.03 -14.88
CA ALA A 225 -10.18 -0.03 -14.29
C ALA A 225 -9.43 0.83 -13.25
N SER A 226 -8.29 1.40 -13.64
CA SER A 226 -7.49 2.29 -12.77
C SER A 226 -8.31 3.49 -12.28
N ALA A 227 -8.50 3.60 -10.97
CA ALA A 227 -9.17 4.72 -10.33
C ALA A 227 -8.29 5.98 -10.29
N TYR A 228 -6.97 5.81 -10.20
CA TYR A 228 -6.02 6.92 -10.19
C TYR A 228 -5.24 7.01 -11.51
N PRO A 229 -4.93 8.23 -12.00
CA PRO A 229 -3.98 8.39 -13.10
C PRO A 229 -2.63 7.79 -12.74
N PHE A 230 -2.06 6.99 -13.64
CA PHE A 230 -0.82 6.25 -13.39
C PHE A 230 -0.90 5.36 -12.13
N GLU A 231 -2.09 4.84 -11.81
CA GLU A 231 -2.23 3.79 -10.81
C GLU A 231 -1.46 2.53 -11.24
N ILE A 232 -0.75 1.94 -10.29
CA ILE A 232 0.03 0.71 -10.54
C ILE A 232 -0.29 -0.31 -9.46
N ILE A 233 -0.45 -1.56 -9.88
CA ILE A 233 -0.47 -2.72 -9.00
C ILE A 233 0.77 -3.56 -9.30
N ILE A 234 1.56 -3.86 -8.27
CA ILE A 234 2.60 -4.89 -8.33
C ILE A 234 2.05 -6.11 -7.62
N SER A 235 1.78 -7.19 -8.36
CA SER A 235 1.14 -8.40 -7.81
C SER A 235 2.01 -9.63 -7.97
N SER A 236 1.92 -10.58 -7.04
CA SER A 236 2.53 -11.90 -7.19
C SER A 236 1.84 -12.69 -8.31
N LYS A 237 2.64 -13.41 -9.11
CA LYS A 237 2.12 -14.32 -10.15
C LYS A 237 1.57 -15.62 -9.58
N LYS A 238 2.17 -16.08 -8.48
CA LYS A 238 1.82 -17.33 -7.80
C LYS A 238 0.91 -17.07 -6.60
N ALA A 239 0.31 -18.14 -6.12
CA ALA A 239 -0.48 -18.24 -4.88
C ALA A 239 0.35 -17.86 -3.63
N LEU A 240 0.61 -16.57 -3.47
CA LEU A 240 1.26 -15.93 -2.35
C LEU A 240 0.35 -14.77 -1.96
N GLY A 241 -0.48 -14.91 -0.93
CA GLY A 241 -1.52 -13.94 -0.62
C GLY A 241 -1.11 -12.85 0.36
N GLN A 242 0.02 -13.03 1.07
CA GLN A 242 0.29 -12.29 2.30
C GLN A 242 1.77 -11.90 2.40
N ILE A 243 2.05 -10.72 2.96
CA ILE A 243 3.43 -10.22 3.11
C ILE A 243 4.25 -11.04 4.10
N ASP A 244 3.63 -11.55 5.17
CA ASP A 244 4.31 -12.29 6.24
C ASP A 244 4.67 -13.73 5.86
N THR A 245 4.17 -14.23 4.71
CA THR A 245 4.52 -15.53 4.12
C THR A 245 5.49 -15.42 2.95
N LEU A 246 5.88 -14.21 2.53
CA LEU A 246 6.88 -14.03 1.48
C LEU A 246 8.26 -14.55 1.94
N SER A 247 8.90 -15.35 1.10
CA SER A 247 10.27 -15.79 1.32
C SER A 247 11.27 -14.66 1.10
N GLU A 248 12.49 -14.79 1.65
CA GLU A 248 13.56 -13.81 1.45
C GLU A 248 13.83 -13.54 -0.04
N LYS A 249 13.92 -14.61 -0.84
CA LYS A 249 14.06 -14.51 -2.30
C LYS A 249 12.91 -13.74 -2.97
N SER A 250 11.68 -13.87 -2.47
CA SER A 250 10.53 -13.12 -2.99
C SER A 250 10.68 -11.64 -2.68
N ILE A 251 11.11 -11.30 -1.46
CA ILE A 251 11.38 -9.92 -1.06
C ILE A 251 12.51 -9.30 -1.89
N GLU A 252 13.62 -10.02 -2.07
CA GLU A 252 14.77 -9.59 -2.88
C GLU A 252 14.39 -9.35 -4.36
N THR A 253 13.42 -10.11 -4.87
CA THR A 253 12.92 -9.96 -6.24
C THR A 253 11.89 -8.81 -6.35
N LEU A 254 11.12 -8.56 -5.31
CA LEU A 254 10.09 -7.51 -5.26
C LEU A 254 10.69 -6.11 -5.12
N ALA A 255 11.70 -5.94 -4.28
CA ALA A 255 12.28 -4.64 -3.94
C ALA A 255 12.79 -3.86 -5.17
N PRO A 256 13.62 -4.43 -6.07
CA PRO A 256 14.09 -3.72 -7.26
C PRO A 256 12.94 -3.36 -8.22
N LEU A 257 11.96 -4.25 -8.39
CA LEU A 257 10.79 -3.99 -9.24
C LEU A 257 9.96 -2.81 -8.72
N LEU A 258 9.75 -2.75 -7.40
CA LEU A 258 9.06 -1.65 -6.74
C LEU A 258 9.80 -0.32 -6.93
N LEU A 259 11.11 -0.30 -6.69
CA LEU A 259 11.90 0.92 -6.81
C LEU A 259 12.02 1.39 -8.27
N SER A 260 12.26 0.50 -9.22
CA SER A 260 12.25 0.82 -10.67
C SER A 260 10.91 1.44 -11.07
N THR A 261 9.80 0.83 -10.65
CA THR A 261 8.45 1.34 -10.92
C THR A 261 8.22 2.76 -10.37
N LEU A 262 8.64 3.01 -9.13
CA LEU A 262 8.53 4.35 -8.52
C LEU A 262 9.46 5.38 -9.19
N ARG A 263 10.65 4.97 -9.63
CA ARG A 263 11.58 5.83 -10.38
C ARG A 263 11.01 6.20 -11.75
N LYS A 264 10.45 5.24 -12.50
CA LYS A 264 9.71 5.49 -13.77
C LYS A 264 8.57 6.48 -13.58
N LEU A 265 7.75 6.29 -12.53
CA LEU A 265 6.69 7.24 -12.16
C LEU A 265 7.23 8.65 -11.92
N LYS A 266 8.31 8.77 -11.14
CA LYS A 266 8.92 10.07 -10.83
C LYS A 266 9.49 10.76 -12.06
N VAL A 267 10.14 10.03 -12.96
CA VAL A 267 10.64 10.59 -14.23
C VAL A 267 9.47 11.07 -15.09
N GLN A 268 8.43 10.25 -15.23
CA GLN A 268 7.29 10.57 -16.09
C GLN A 268 6.43 11.73 -15.57
N LEU A 269 6.29 11.86 -14.25
CA LEU A 269 5.45 12.88 -13.63
C LEU A 269 6.23 14.12 -13.17
N GLY A 270 7.57 14.03 -13.06
CA GLY A 270 8.47 15.06 -12.54
C GLY A 270 8.36 15.30 -11.02
N TYR A 271 7.14 15.26 -10.48
CA TYR A 271 6.81 15.32 -9.06
C TYR A 271 5.88 14.16 -8.71
N LEU A 272 6.15 13.47 -7.60
CA LEU A 272 5.45 12.24 -7.24
C LEU A 272 5.02 12.29 -5.78
N ASP A 273 3.76 12.67 -5.56
CA ASP A 273 3.04 12.41 -4.31
C ASP A 273 2.15 11.19 -4.52
N PHE A 274 2.19 10.23 -3.61
CA PHE A 274 1.41 9.01 -3.77
C PHE A 274 1.03 8.39 -2.43
N ASN A 275 -0.06 7.63 -2.45
CA ASN A 275 -0.35 6.65 -1.43
C ASN A 275 0.08 5.28 -1.93
N LEU A 276 0.74 4.50 -1.07
CA LEU A 276 1.08 3.10 -1.34
C LEU A 276 0.40 2.23 -0.28
N VAL A 277 -0.28 1.18 -0.70
CA VAL A 277 -0.99 0.25 0.19
C VAL A 277 -0.57 -1.16 -0.14
N LEU A 278 -0.27 -1.95 0.89
CA LEU A 278 0.03 -3.38 0.74
C LEU A 278 -1.22 -4.18 1.07
N SER A 279 -1.52 -5.20 0.27
CA SER A 279 -2.64 -6.09 0.56
C SER A 279 -2.33 -6.96 1.78
N THR A 280 -3.31 -7.04 2.65
CA THR A 280 -3.29 -7.80 3.89
C THR A 280 -4.64 -8.49 4.00
N PRO A 281 -4.68 -9.81 4.18
CA PRO A 281 -5.95 -10.48 4.38
C PRO A 281 -6.50 -10.20 5.79
N PRO A 282 -7.80 -10.50 5.98
CA PRO A 282 -8.32 -10.76 7.31
C PRO A 282 -7.44 -11.78 8.05
N LEU A 283 -7.17 -11.50 9.32
CA LEU A 283 -6.24 -12.31 10.14
C LEU A 283 -6.96 -13.33 11.02
N GLN A 284 -8.20 -13.03 11.40
CA GLN A 284 -8.95 -13.77 12.41
C GLN A 284 -10.37 -14.01 11.92
N GLU A 285 -10.97 -15.06 12.48
CA GLU A 285 -12.39 -15.33 12.35
C GLU A 285 -13.23 -14.21 12.98
N GLY A 286 -14.43 -13.99 12.46
CA GLY A 286 -15.33 -12.95 12.93
C GLY A 286 -16.23 -12.47 11.81
N SER A 287 -15.84 -11.39 11.13
CA SER A 287 -16.59 -10.85 9.99
C SER A 287 -16.37 -11.58 8.67
N VAL A 288 -15.58 -12.67 8.66
CA VAL A 288 -15.31 -13.51 7.49
C VAL A 288 -15.42 -14.98 7.84
N GLU A 289 -15.71 -15.81 6.84
CA GLU A 289 -15.82 -17.26 6.98
C GLU A 289 -14.45 -17.90 7.29
N HIS A 290 -14.43 -18.91 8.17
CA HIS A 290 -13.20 -19.67 8.45
C HIS A 290 -12.61 -20.33 7.19
N GLU A 291 -13.48 -20.83 6.31
CA GLU A 291 -13.06 -21.47 5.06
C GLU A 291 -12.25 -20.50 4.18
N LEU A 292 -12.65 -19.22 4.11
CA LEU A 292 -11.92 -18.18 3.38
C LEU A 292 -10.48 -18.04 3.88
N LEU A 293 -10.27 -18.06 5.20
CA LEU A 293 -8.93 -17.91 5.80
C LEU A 293 -7.98 -19.04 5.39
N CYS A 294 -8.51 -20.27 5.27
CA CYS A 294 -7.76 -21.45 4.84
C CYS A 294 -7.33 -21.39 3.37
N PHE A 295 -8.02 -20.59 2.55
CA PHE A 295 -7.78 -20.49 1.10
C PHE A 295 -7.26 -19.12 0.64
N ILE A 296 -6.72 -18.29 1.55
CA ILE A 296 -6.21 -16.95 1.19
C ILE A 296 -5.17 -17.01 0.07
N ASP A 297 -4.15 -17.86 0.21
CA ASP A 297 -3.06 -17.92 -0.77
C ASP A 297 -3.53 -18.44 -2.13
N GLN A 298 -4.49 -19.37 -2.14
CA GLN A 298 -5.05 -19.94 -3.37
C GLN A 298 -5.98 -18.94 -4.06
N SER A 299 -6.85 -18.28 -3.29
CA SER A 299 -7.89 -17.40 -3.82
C SER A 299 -7.42 -15.98 -4.13
N HIS A 300 -6.36 -15.49 -3.48
CA HIS A 300 -5.90 -14.11 -3.57
C HIS A 300 -4.41 -14.01 -3.94
N ARG A 301 -3.95 -12.81 -4.29
CA ARG A 301 -2.53 -12.54 -4.60
C ARG A 301 -2.05 -11.35 -3.77
N PHE A 302 -0.85 -11.45 -3.24
CA PHE A 302 -0.17 -10.36 -2.58
C PHE A 302 0.03 -9.25 -3.60
N SER A 303 -0.31 -8.03 -3.22
CA SER A 303 -0.16 -6.87 -4.09
C SER A 303 0.26 -5.61 -3.34
N ILE A 304 1.00 -4.76 -4.05
CA ILE A 304 1.29 -3.39 -3.66
C ILE A 304 0.57 -2.49 -4.64
N ARG A 305 -0.36 -1.67 -4.14
CA ARG A 305 -1.09 -0.68 -4.92
C ARG A 305 -0.48 0.70 -4.72
N ILE A 306 -0.05 1.33 -5.81
CA ILE A 306 0.52 2.67 -5.84
C ILE A 306 -0.48 3.61 -6.50
N MET A 307 -0.86 4.68 -5.80
CA MET A 307 -1.91 5.62 -6.20
C MET A 307 -1.35 7.05 -6.23
N PRO A 308 -0.83 7.52 -7.38
CA PRO A 308 -0.37 8.89 -7.53
C PRO A 308 -1.49 9.91 -7.30
N ARG A 309 -1.18 10.99 -6.56
CA ARG A 309 -2.12 12.03 -6.13
C ARG A 309 -2.01 13.28 -7.00
N ILE A 310 -2.29 13.08 -8.28
CA ILE A 310 -2.22 14.15 -9.31
C ILE A 310 -3.46 15.06 -9.27
N TYR A 311 -4.64 14.47 -9.00
CA TYR A 311 -5.92 15.20 -8.98
C TYR A 311 -6.63 15.05 -7.64
N LYS A 312 -7.45 16.06 -7.31
CA LYS A 312 -8.32 16.03 -6.14
C LYS A 312 -9.71 15.54 -6.52
N PHE A 313 -10.27 14.66 -5.70
CA PHE A 313 -11.65 14.22 -5.83
C PHE A 313 -12.63 15.33 -5.51
N GLY A 314 -13.62 15.51 -6.39
CA GLY A 314 -14.70 16.48 -6.26
C GLY A 314 -15.90 15.89 -5.53
N GLY A 315 -17.03 16.60 -5.62
CA GLY A 315 -18.29 16.17 -5.01
C GLY A 315 -18.85 14.89 -5.64
N PHE A 316 -18.69 14.72 -6.96
CA PHE A 316 -19.18 13.54 -7.67
C PHE A 316 -18.53 12.27 -7.12
N GLU A 317 -17.19 12.19 -7.15
CA GLU A 317 -16.44 11.00 -6.71
C GLU A 317 -16.69 10.70 -5.23
N LYS A 318 -16.79 11.73 -4.38
CA LYS A 318 -17.09 11.55 -2.95
C LYS A 318 -18.52 11.06 -2.67
N SER A 319 -19.49 11.44 -3.51
CA SER A 319 -20.90 11.10 -3.30
C SER A 319 -21.28 9.74 -3.88
N THR A 320 -20.68 9.34 -5.01
CA THR A 320 -21.06 8.12 -5.73
C THR A 320 -20.07 6.98 -5.53
N GLY A 321 -18.83 7.26 -5.11
CA GLY A 321 -17.73 6.29 -5.10
C GLY A 321 -17.18 5.96 -6.50
N VAL A 322 -17.80 6.46 -7.57
CA VAL A 322 -17.34 6.27 -8.96
C VAL A 322 -16.27 7.31 -9.27
N ILE A 323 -15.08 6.83 -9.62
CA ILE A 323 -13.93 7.70 -9.88
C ILE A 323 -13.84 8.06 -11.37
N ILE A 324 -13.45 9.30 -11.65
CA ILE A 324 -13.13 9.75 -13.01
C ILE A 324 -11.61 9.81 -13.17
N ASN A 325 -11.07 8.93 -14.01
CA ASN A 325 -9.66 8.91 -14.35
C ASN A 325 -9.41 9.58 -15.71
N PRO A 326 -8.70 10.73 -15.77
CA PRO A 326 -8.37 11.39 -17.02
C PRO A 326 -7.27 10.69 -17.85
N VAL A 327 -6.56 9.70 -17.33
CA VAL A 327 -5.48 9.01 -18.05
C VAL A 327 -5.86 7.55 -18.23
N SER A 328 -5.92 7.07 -19.48
CA SER A 328 -6.18 5.64 -19.71
C SER A 328 -5.01 4.79 -19.21
N PRO A 329 -5.27 3.62 -18.59
CA PRO A 329 -4.21 2.75 -18.09
C PRO A 329 -3.31 2.22 -19.22
N GLU A 330 -3.82 2.08 -20.44
CA GLU A 330 -3.01 1.71 -21.62
C GLU A 330 -1.96 2.78 -21.95
N LEU A 331 -2.35 4.07 -21.89
CA LEU A 331 -1.44 5.18 -22.12
C LEU A 331 -0.42 5.30 -20.98
N ALA A 332 -0.88 5.20 -19.73
CA ALA A 332 -0.02 5.25 -18.56
C ALA A 332 1.06 4.16 -18.62
N ALA A 333 0.66 2.90 -18.88
CA ALA A 333 1.59 1.78 -18.98
C ALA A 333 2.59 1.96 -20.13
N LYS A 334 2.13 2.43 -21.31
CA LYS A 334 3.02 2.72 -22.44
C LYS A 334 4.10 3.74 -22.07
N LEU A 335 3.70 4.86 -21.48
CA LEU A 335 4.63 5.93 -21.07
C LEU A 335 5.65 5.43 -20.04
N LEU A 336 5.20 4.63 -19.07
CA LEU A 336 6.08 4.05 -18.05
C LEU A 336 7.05 3.01 -18.62
N ARG A 337 6.62 2.20 -19.61
CA ARG A 337 7.53 1.27 -20.32
C ARG A 337 8.61 1.98 -21.13
N GLU A 338 8.26 3.08 -21.78
CA GLU A 338 9.17 3.87 -22.61
C GLU A 338 10.16 4.70 -21.76
N THR A 339 9.87 4.87 -20.48
CA THR A 339 10.73 5.57 -19.53
C THR A 339 11.92 4.70 -19.15
N LYS A 340 13.14 5.20 -19.39
CA LYS A 340 14.37 4.56 -18.92
C LYS A 340 14.55 4.81 -17.43
N ASP A 341 15.01 3.79 -16.70
CA ASP A 341 15.46 3.96 -15.32
C ASP A 341 16.63 4.94 -15.30
N ALA A 342 16.48 6.02 -14.53
CA ALA A 342 17.46 7.10 -14.39
C ALA A 342 18.48 6.80 -13.29
#